data_AF-A0A1M7NHI2-F1
#
_entry.id   AF-A0A1M7NHI2-F1
#
_cell.length_a   1.000
_cell.length_b   1.000
_cell.length_c   1.000
_cell.angle_alpha   90.00
_cell.angle_beta   90.00
_cell.angle_gamma   90.00
#
_symmetry.space_group_name_H-M   'P 1'
#
loop_
_entity.id
_entity.type
_entity.pdbx_description
1 polymer ?
#
loop_
_entity_poly.entity_id
_entity_poly.type
_entity_poly.pdbx_seq_one_letter_code
_entity_poly.pdbx_strand_id
1 'polypeptide(L)' 'QFESQNRHISKRGAPSLRKACYEVMQCLKMHKPQDDPVYLFMIKKEEEGKPLNVAKMAAINKFLRIYYARVMELYK' A
#
# COMPACT_ATOMS: atom_id res chain seq x y z
N GLN A 1 -2.38 -32.72 -6.29
CA GLN A 1 -1.86 -31.64 -5.42
C GLN A 1 -2.94 -31.27 -4.41
N PHE A 2 -2.60 -31.13 -3.13
CA PHE A 2 -3.56 -30.76 -2.08
C PHE A 2 -3.79 -29.24 -2.09
N GLU A 3 -4.99 -28.79 -2.45
CA GLU A 3 -5.40 -27.39 -2.37
C GLU A 3 -6.12 -27.12 -1.05
N SER A 4 -5.41 -26.53 -0.10
CA SER A 4 -5.98 -26.07 1.16
C SER A 4 -6.84 -24.83 0.92
N GLN A 5 -8.17 -24.99 0.99
CA GLN A 5 -9.16 -23.92 0.78
C GLN A 5 -9.21 -22.88 1.92
N ASN A 6 -8.58 -23.16 3.06
CA ASN A 6 -8.63 -22.31 4.24
C ASN A 6 -7.22 -22.08 4.81
N ARG A 7 -6.46 -21.21 4.13
CA ARG A 7 -5.18 -20.69 4.65
C ARG A 7 -5.42 -19.30 5.22
N HIS A 8 -5.13 -19.11 6.51
CA HIS A 8 -4.90 -17.81 7.15
C HIS A 8 -3.61 -17.18 6.57
N ILE A 9 -3.64 -16.87 5.28
CA ILE A 9 -2.50 -16.29 4.57
C ILE A 9 -2.71 -14.78 4.50
N SER A 10 -1.97 -14.06 5.34
CA SER A 10 -1.97 -12.60 5.42
C SER A 10 -1.25 -11.94 4.25
N LYS A 11 -0.53 -12.71 3.41
CA LYS A 11 0.24 -12.22 2.26
C LYS A 11 -0.24 -12.89 0.96
N ARG A 12 -1.28 -12.33 0.34
CA ARG A 12 -1.82 -12.74 -0.97
C ARG A 12 -1.21 -11.92 -2.12
N GLY A 13 -1.21 -12.48 -3.33
CA GLY A 13 -0.68 -11.86 -4.55
C GLY A 13 0.80 -12.13 -4.82
N ALA A 14 1.30 -11.60 -5.94
CA ALA A 14 2.67 -11.80 -6.38
C ALA A 14 3.70 -11.17 -5.43
N PRO A 15 4.74 -11.91 -4.99
CA PRO A 15 5.81 -11.36 -4.15
C PRO A 15 6.55 -10.19 -4.79
N SER A 16 6.79 -10.27 -6.11
CA SER A 16 7.42 -9.21 -6.90
C SER A 16 6.64 -7.90 -6.83
N LEU A 17 5.31 -7.97 -6.97
CA LEU A 17 4.44 -6.80 -6.88
C LEU A 17 4.51 -6.16 -5.49
N ARG A 18 4.44 -6.94 -4.42
CA ARG A 18 4.56 -6.41 -3.06
C ARG A 18 5.91 -5.72 -2.83
N LYS A 19 7.00 -6.28 -3.37
CA LYS A 19 8.34 -5.69 -3.29
C LYS A 19 8.40 -4.36 -4.03
N ALA A 20 7.92 -4.32 -5.27
CA ALA A 20 7.88 -3.09 -6.07
C ALA A 20 7.03 -2.00 -5.38
N CYS A 21 5.84 -2.34 -4.88
CA CYS A 21 5.02 -1.38 -4.15
C CYS A 21 5.69 -0.87 -2.87
N TYR A 22 6.42 -1.73 -2.15
CA TYR A 22 7.20 -1.31 -0.97
C TYR A 22 8.31 -0.32 -1.34
N GLU A 23 9.05 -0.60 -2.41
CA GLU A 23 10.11 0.28 -2.93
C GLU A 23 9.55 1.63 -3.37
N VAL A 24 8.40 1.65 -4.05
CA VAL A 24 7.70 2.88 -4.42
C VAL A 24 7.32 3.71 -3.18
N MET A 25 6.74 3.09 -2.14
CA MET A 25 6.42 3.82 -0.90
C MET A 25 7.67 4.32 -0.18
N GLN A 26 8.77 3.57 -0.23
CA GLN A 26 10.05 4.00 0.32
C GLN A 26 10.56 5.25 -0.42
N CYS A 27 10.51 5.26 -1.76
CA CYS A 27 10.84 6.43 -2.56
C CYS A 27 9.94 7.62 -2.23
N LEU A 28 8.63 7.41 -2.13
CA LEU A 28 7.67 8.45 -1.73
C LEU A 28 8.03 9.04 -0.37
N LYS A 29 8.40 8.20 0.60
CA LYS A 29 8.84 8.63 1.93
C LYS A 29 10.11 9.49 1.90
N MET A 30 11.05 9.16 1.02
CA MET A 30 12.30 9.91 0.89
C MET A 30 12.08 11.31 0.32
N HIS A 31 11.19 11.44 -0.68
CA HIS A 31 10.90 12.71 -1.35
C HIS A 31 9.98 13.63 -0.53
N LYS A 32 9.21 13.07 0.42
CA LYS A 32 8.33 13.80 1.35
C LYS A 32 7.40 14.83 0.67
N PRO A 33 6.62 14.43 -0.35
CA PRO A 33 5.63 15.33 -0.94
C PRO A 33 4.55 15.67 0.10
N GLN A 34 4.52 16.92 0.58
CA GLN A 34 3.66 17.29 1.71
C GLN A 34 2.17 17.26 1.38
N ASP A 35 1.80 17.47 0.12
CA ASP A 35 0.39 17.49 -0.30
C ASP A 35 -0.12 16.13 -0.81
N ASP A 36 0.72 15.10 -0.83
CA ASP A 36 0.31 13.79 -1.33
C ASP A 36 -0.52 13.03 -0.27
N PRO A 37 -1.77 12.62 -0.59
CA PRO A 37 -2.65 11.97 0.37
C PRO A 37 -2.16 10.58 0.82
N VAL A 38 -1.31 9.92 0.04
CA VAL A 38 -0.73 8.62 0.40
C VAL A 38 0.43 8.82 1.38
N TYR A 39 1.28 9.82 1.14
CA TYR A 39 2.37 10.22 2.03
C TYR A 39 1.83 10.65 3.39
N LEU A 40 0.86 11.57 3.42
CA LEU A 40 0.21 12.02 4.66
C LEU A 40 -0.41 10.85 5.44
N PHE A 41 -1.05 9.91 4.75
CA PHE A 41 -1.61 8.72 5.38
C PHE A 41 -0.54 7.78 5.95
N MET A 42 0.60 7.66 5.28
CA MET A 42 1.75 6.88 5.76
C MET A 42 2.31 7.47 7.05
N ILE A 43 2.58 8.78 7.07
CA ILE A 43 3.11 9.48 8.25
C ILE A 43 2.14 9.37 9.42
N LYS A 44 0.84 9.60 9.20
CA LYS A 44 -0.19 9.40 10.23
C LYS A 44 -0.13 8.00 10.83
N LYS A 45 0.09 6.95 10.02
CA LYS A 45 0.18 5.57 10.52
C LYS A 45 1.45 5.33 11.34
N GLU A 46 2.54 6.01 11.01
CA GLU A 46 3.78 5.96 11.81
C GLU A 46 3.60 6.70 13.15
N GLU A 47 2.92 7.85 13.15
CA GLU A 47 2.57 8.61 14.36
C GLU A 47 1.64 7.84 15.30
N GLU A 48 0.73 7.03 14.75
CA GLU A 48 -0.09 6.06 15.52
C GLU A 48 0.74 4.92 16.14
N GLY A 49 2.07 4.89 15.93
CA GLY A 49 2.97 3.86 16.46
C GLY A 49 2.98 2.56 15.65
N LYS A 50 2.46 2.55 14.41
CA LYS A 50 2.53 1.34 13.58
C LYS A 50 3.97 1.09 13.12
N PRO A 51 4.41 -0.19 13.04
CA PRO A 51 5.70 -0.52 12.46
C PRO A 51 5.83 0.03 11.03
N LEU A 52 7.02 0.51 10.66
CA LEU A 52 7.26 1.16 9.37
C LEU A 52 6.79 0.33 8.16
N ASN A 53 7.02 -0.99 8.21
CA ASN A 53 6.57 -1.89 7.14
C ASN A 53 5.04 -1.96 7.04
N VAL A 54 4.35 -1.93 8.18
CA VAL A 54 2.88 -1.94 8.23
C VAL A 54 2.33 -0.60 7.75
N ALA A 55 2.95 0.52 8.14
CA ALA A 55 2.57 1.85 7.67
C ALA A 55 2.70 1.98 6.14
N LYS A 56 3.82 1.52 5.56
CA LYS A 56 4.01 1.47 4.10
C LYS A 56 2.98 0.58 3.40
N MET A 57 2.68 -0.59 3.95
CA MET A 57 1.65 -1.47 3.37
C MET A 57 0.25 -0.84 3.45
N ALA A 58 -0.05 -0.12 4.53
CA ALA A 58 -1.29 0.63 4.65
C ALA A 58 -1.35 1.78 3.61
N ALA A 59 -0.23 2.45 3.36
CA ALA A 59 -0.11 3.48 2.33
C ALA A 59 -0.33 2.91 0.91
N ILE A 60 0.23 1.74 0.59
CA ILE A 60 -0.04 1.03 -0.68
C ILE A 60 -1.54 0.78 -0.85
N ASN A 61 -2.22 0.29 0.18
CA ASN A 61 -3.66 0.06 0.10
C ASN A 61 -4.47 1.35 -0.09
N LYS A 62 -4.01 2.47 0.49
CA LYS A 62 -4.61 3.80 0.27
C LYS A 62 -4.39 4.25 -1.19
N PHE A 63 -3.17 4.09 -1.72
CA PHE A 63 -2.82 4.39 -3.10
C PHE A 63 -3.70 3.61 -4.08
N LEU A 64 -3.79 2.29 -3.93
CA LEU A 64 -4.57 1.43 -4.83
C LEU A 64 -6.05 1.82 -4.86
N ARG A 65 -6.63 2.20 -3.71
CA ARG A 65 -8.02 2.69 -3.63
C ARG A 65 -8.21 4.01 -4.37
N ILE A 66 -7.30 4.97 -4.18
CA ILE A 66 -7.34 6.26 -4.88
C ILE A 66 -7.18 6.06 -6.39
N TYR A 67 -6.21 5.24 -6.79
CA TYR A 67 -5.96 4.90 -8.19
C TYR A 67 -7.19 4.28 -8.84
N TYR A 68 -7.77 3.25 -8.21
CA TYR A 68 -8.96 2.59 -8.72
C TYR A 68 -10.14 3.58 -8.87
N ALA A 69 -10.39 4.42 -7.87
CA ALA A 69 -11.47 5.41 -7.94
C ALA A 69 -11.28 6.37 -9.13
N ARG A 70 -10.08 6.95 -9.28
CA ARG A 70 -9.74 7.85 -10.41
C ARG A 70 -9.89 7.17 -11.76
N VAL A 71 -9.41 5.94 -11.87
CA VAL A 71 -9.52 5.16 -13.11
C VAL A 71 -10.99 4.88 -13.44
N MET A 72 -11.79 4.49 -12.45
CA MET A 72 -13.22 4.24 -12.64
C MET A 72 -14.01 5.51 -12.98
N GLU A 73 -13.59 6.68 -12.49
CA GLU A 73 -14.17 7.97 -12.90
C GLU A 73 -13.94 8.28 -14.38
N LEU A 74 -12.79 7.85 -14.94
CA LEU A 74 -12.46 8.05 -16.35
C LEU A 74 -13.17 7.07 -17.31
N TYR A 75 -13.54 5.89 -16.82
CA TYR A 75 -14.24 4.88 -17.61
C TYR A 75 -15.77 4.98 -17.53
N LYS A 76 -16.30 5.96 -16.78
CA LYS A 76 -17.73 6.32 -16.77
C LYS A 76 -18.03 7.34 -17.86
#